data_AF-A0ABD5DIE3-F1
#
_entry.id   AF-A0ABD5DIE3-F1
#
_cell.length_a   1.000
_cell.length_b   1.000
_cell.length_c   1.000
_cell.angle_alpha   90.00
_cell.angle_beta   90.00
_cell.angle_gamma   90.00
#
_symmetry.space_group_name_H-M   'P 1'
#
loop_
_entity.id
_entity.type
_entity.pdbx_description
1 polymer ?
#
loop_
_entity_poly.entity_id
_entity_poly.type
_entity_poly.pdbx_seq_one_letter_code
_entity_poly.pdbx_strand_id
1 'polypeptide(L)'
;ERMEAAMNKGVCMIETGADGKPEIVRAISTYRMNPDSGESDDLMLDINCVLIVDYTRKVVRQDLKKERRRKNTAAQRRNIKSII
;
A
#
# COMPACT_ATOMS: atom_id res chain seq x y z
N GLU A 1 -3.70 15.48 21.23
CA GLU A 1 -5.08 15.94 20.91
C GLU A 1 -5.31 16.51 19.50
N ARG A 2 -4.87 17.73 19.13
CA ARG A 2 -5.20 18.29 17.78
C ARG A 2 -4.51 17.56 16.62
N MET A 3 -3.23 17.24 16.77
CA MET A 3 -2.46 16.51 15.75
C MET A 3 -2.99 15.08 15.55
N GLU A 4 -3.26 14.36 16.63
CA GLU A 4 -3.85 13.00 16.54
C GLU A 4 -5.23 13.02 15.89
N ALA A 5 -6.07 14.03 16.18
CA ALA A 5 -7.36 14.16 15.53
C ALA A 5 -7.24 14.42 14.01
N ALA A 6 -6.20 15.15 13.58
CA ALA A 6 -5.91 15.38 12.16
C ALA A 6 -5.37 14.12 11.48
N MET A 7 -4.47 13.38 12.14
CA MET A 7 -3.97 12.10 11.64
C MET A 7 -5.09 11.05 11.54
N ASN A 8 -5.98 11.00 12.54
CA ASN A 8 -7.24 10.26 12.51
C ASN A 8 -8.27 10.81 11.51
N LYS A 9 -7.94 11.78 10.65
CA LYS A 9 -8.75 12.20 9.51
C LYS A 9 -8.03 11.98 8.18
N GLY A 10 -6.88 11.28 8.20
CA GLY A 10 -6.09 11.02 7.01
C GLY A 10 -5.22 12.21 6.59
N VAL A 11 -4.91 13.12 7.51
CA VAL A 11 -4.03 14.27 7.25
C VAL A 11 -2.59 13.91 7.59
N CYS A 12 -1.69 14.08 6.62
CA CYS A 12 -0.25 14.00 6.84
C CYS A 12 0.22 15.29 7.54
N MET A 13 0.74 15.16 8.75
CA MET A 13 1.19 16.29 9.57
C MET A 13 2.69 16.52 9.39
N ILE A 14 3.07 17.79 9.26
CA ILE A 14 4.46 18.26 9.23
C ILE A 14 4.70 19.06 10.51
N GLU A 15 5.79 18.78 11.20
CA GLU A 15 6.22 19.48 12.40
C GLU A 15 7.65 20.02 12.21
N THR A 16 8.02 21.04 12.97
CA THR A 16 9.40 21.53 12.98
C THR A 16 10.23 20.64 13.91
N GLY A 17 11.19 19.94 13.35
CA GLY A 17 12.15 19.11 14.09
C GLY A 17 13.03 19.94 15.02
N ALA A 18 13.75 19.26 15.91
CA ALA A 18 14.64 19.91 16.88
C ALA A 18 15.77 20.73 16.23
N ASP A 19 16.10 20.43 14.97
CA ASP A 19 17.08 21.15 14.14
C ASP A 19 16.49 22.35 13.38
N GLY A 20 15.21 22.67 13.60
CA GLY A 20 14.50 23.76 12.93
C GLY A 20 14.03 23.42 11.51
N LYS A 21 14.21 22.18 11.04
CA LYS A 21 13.75 21.77 9.70
C LYS A 21 12.37 21.11 9.75
N PRO A 22 11.55 21.23 8.69
CA PRO A 22 10.28 20.53 8.63
C PRO A 22 10.49 19.02 8.51
N GLU A 23 9.81 18.25 9.34
CA GLU A 23 9.82 16.79 9.37
C GLU A 23 8.40 16.22 9.26
N ILE A 24 8.27 15.07 8.60
CA ILE A 24 7.00 14.37 8.50
C ILE A 24 6.79 13.58 9.80
N VAL A 25 5.76 13.94 10.56
CA VAL A 25 5.42 13.25 11.81
C VAL A 25 4.96 11.82 11.52
N ARG A 26 4.05 11.67 10.56
CA ARG A 26 3.61 10.38 10.04
C ARG A 26 3.05 10.54 8.64
N ALA A 27 3.55 9.72 7.71
CA ALA A 27 3.07 9.71 6.35
C ALA A 27 1.83 8.80 6.24
N ILE A 28 0.67 9.45 6.12
CA ILE A 28 -0.64 8.81 6.19
C ILE A 28 -1.40 9.07 4.88
N SER A 29 -2.15 8.08 4.40
CA SER A 29 -3.07 8.21 3.28
C SER A 29 -4.45 8.71 3.73
N THR A 30 -5.24 9.27 2.82
CA THR A 30 -6.64 9.63 3.08
C THR A 30 -7.57 8.42 3.10
N TYR A 31 -7.04 7.23 2.78
CA TYR A 31 -7.80 6.01 2.63
C TYR A 31 -7.92 5.29 3.97
N ARG A 32 -9.16 5.17 4.48
CA ARG A 32 -9.43 4.55 5.79
C ARG A 32 -10.47 3.45 5.77
N MET A 33 -11.20 3.31 4.68
CA MET A 33 -12.24 2.29 4.56
C MET A 33 -12.04 1.53 3.27
N ASN A 34 -12.09 0.20 3.39
CA ASN A 34 -12.12 -0.68 2.24
C ASN A 34 -13.39 -0.38 1.41
N PRO A 35 -13.30 -0.24 0.07
CA PRO A 35 -14.43 0.20 -0.73
C PRO A 35 -15.44 -0.93 -0.96
N ASP A 36 -15.01 -2.18 -0.79
CA ASP A 36 -15.79 -3.38 -1.03
C ASP A 36 -16.48 -3.87 0.26
N SER A 37 -15.77 -3.82 1.41
CA SER A 37 -16.32 -4.26 2.71
C SER A 37 -16.85 -3.13 3.60
N GLY A 38 -16.42 -1.89 3.38
CA GLY A 38 -16.75 -0.76 4.25
C GLY A 38 -16.08 -0.80 5.63
N GLU A 39 -15.19 -1.77 5.88
CA GLU A 39 -14.46 -1.93 7.14
C GLU A 39 -13.25 -0.99 7.20
N SER A 40 -12.77 -0.71 8.41
CA SER A 40 -11.55 0.06 8.63
C SER A 40 -10.35 -0.66 8.03
N ASP A 41 -9.64 0.03 7.14
CA ASP A 41 -8.41 -0.47 6.52
C ASP A 41 -7.20 0.27 7.11
N ASP A 42 -6.75 -0.22 8.27
CA ASP A 42 -5.60 0.34 8.98
C ASP A 42 -4.29 0.12 8.22
N LEU A 43 -4.22 -0.90 7.37
CA LEU A 43 -3.04 -1.19 6.57
C LEU A 43 -2.85 -0.12 5.48
N MET A 44 -3.94 0.26 4.80
CA MET A 44 -3.89 1.28 3.74
C MET A 44 -3.76 2.71 4.27
N LEU A 45 -3.88 2.92 5.59
CA LEU A 45 -3.61 4.20 6.24
C LEU A 45 -2.11 4.57 6.15
N ASP A 46 -1.19 3.61 6.28
CA ASP A 46 0.25 3.85 6.22
C ASP A 46 0.74 3.90 4.77
N ILE A 47 1.39 5.01 4.37
CA ILE A 47 1.87 5.18 3.00
C ILE A 47 2.88 4.10 2.60
N ASN A 48 3.70 3.61 3.53
CA ASN A 48 4.72 2.61 3.23
C ASN A 48 4.07 1.28 2.86
N CYS A 49 3.00 0.91 3.59
CA CYS A 49 2.22 -0.29 3.29
C CYS A 49 1.56 -0.19 1.89
N VAL A 50 1.00 0.99 1.57
CA VAL A 50 0.43 1.26 0.24
C VAL A 50 1.49 1.09 -0.86
N LEU A 51 2.69 1.65 -0.66
CA LEU A 51 3.79 1.54 -1.64
C LEU A 51 4.26 0.10 -1.83
N ILE A 52 4.36 -0.68 -0.75
CA ILE A 52 4.75 -2.10 -0.81
C ILE A 52 3.71 -2.89 -1.61
N VAL A 53 2.42 -2.70 -1.33
CA VAL A 53 1.34 -3.41 -2.03
C VAL A 53 1.28 -3.03 -3.51
N ASP A 54 1.41 -1.73 -3.82
CA ASP A 54 1.42 -1.27 -5.20
C ASP A 54 2.62 -1.82 -5.99
N TYR A 55 3.80 -1.78 -5.38
CA TYR A 55 5.01 -2.34 -5.98
C TYR A 55 4.89 -3.85 -6.22
N THR A 56 4.42 -4.59 -5.22
CA THR A 56 4.20 -6.05 -5.32
C THR A 56 3.23 -6.37 -6.46
N ARG A 57 2.09 -5.66 -6.54
CA ARG A 57 1.12 -5.78 -7.63
C ARG A 57 1.75 -5.49 -8.99
N LYS A 58 2.59 -4.46 -9.10
CA LYS A 58 3.29 -4.09 -10.33
C LYS A 58 4.24 -5.19 -10.79
N VAL A 59 5.09 -5.70 -9.89
CA VAL A 59 6.07 -6.76 -10.18
C VAL A 59 5.37 -8.04 -10.63
N VAL A 60 4.37 -8.52 -9.87
CA VAL A 60 3.61 -9.72 -10.22
C VAL A 60 2.95 -9.57 -11.60
N ARG A 61 2.34 -8.42 -11.90
CA ARG A 61 1.73 -8.18 -13.22
C ARG A 61 2.76 -8.11 -14.34
N GLN A 62 3.93 -7.52 -14.10
CA GLN A 62 5.00 -7.46 -15.10
C GLN A 62 5.53 -8.86 -15.40
N ASP A 63 5.69 -9.70 -14.39
CA ASP A 63 6.21 -11.05 -14.60
C ASP A 63 5.19 -11.95 -15.32
N LEU A 64 3.93 -11.93 -14.88
CA LEU A 64 2.84 -12.64 -15.55
C LEU A 64 2.63 -12.20 -17.00
N LYS A 65 2.97 -10.95 -17.35
CA LYS A 65 2.89 -10.45 -18.74
C LYS A 65 3.92 -11.10 -19.67
N LYS A 66 5.05 -11.60 -19.17
CA LYS A 66 6.05 -12.29 -20.00
C LYS A 66 5.49 -13.54 -20.67
N GLU A 67 4.56 -14.24 -20.00
CA GLU A 67 3.95 -15.47 -20.48
C GLU A 67 2.46 -15.32 -20.85
N ARG A 68 2.07 -14.16 -21.41
CA ARG A 68 0.66 -13.76 -21.62
C ARG A 68 -0.21 -14.78 -22.39
N ARG A 69 0.39 -15.65 -23.22
CA ARG A 69 -0.32 -16.61 -24.10
C ARG A 69 -0.23 -18.08 -23.65
N ARG A 70 0.14 -18.34 -22.39
CA ARG A 70 0.20 -19.73 -21.89
C ARG A 70 -1.20 -20.35 -21.73
N LYS A 71 -1.28 -21.67 -21.91
CA LYS A 71 -2.50 -22.44 -21.60
C LYS A 71 -2.67 -22.55 -20.08
N ASN A 72 -3.90 -22.38 -19.59
CA ASN A 72 -4.24 -22.48 -18.17
C ASN A 72 -4.32 -23.95 -17.69
N THR A 73 -3.16 -24.59 -17.53
CA THR A 73 -3.07 -25.98 -17.03
C THR A 73 -2.73 -26.01 -15.53
N ALA A 74 -2.98 -27.15 -14.86
CA ALA A 74 -2.66 -27.31 -13.43
C ALA A 74 -1.16 -27.14 -13.13
N ALA A 75 -0.29 -27.63 -14.03
CA ALA A 75 1.15 -27.46 -13.91
C ALA A 75 1.56 -25.98 -14.00
N GLN A 76 1.00 -25.25 -14.97
CA GLN A 76 1.27 -23.82 -15.14
C GLN A 76 0.83 -23.01 -13.92
N ARG A 77 -0.33 -23.34 -13.31
CA ARG A 77 -0.77 -22.70 -12.06
C ARG A 77 0.18 -22.93 -10.88
N ARG A 78 0.81 -24.11 -10.79
CA ARG A 78 1.84 -24.39 -9.78
C ARG A 78 3.11 -23.57 -10.02
N ASN A 79 3.54 -23.45 -11.27
CA ASN A 79 4.72 -22.64 -11.62
C ASN A 79 4.52 -21.15 -11.34
N ILE A 80 3.30 -20.63 -11.44
CA ILE A 80 3.01 -19.24 -11.00
C ILE A 80 3.21 -19.08 -9.50
N LYS A 81 2.76 -20.08 -8.72
CA LYS A 81 2.88 -20.04 -7.26
C LYS A 81 4.31 -20.13 -6.76
N SER A 82 5.28 -20.56 -7.58
CA SER A 82 6.69 -20.50 -7.20
C SER A 82 7.33 -19.13 -7.43
N ILE A 83 6.61 -18.22 -8.10
CA ILE A 83 7.06 -16.85 -8.38
C ILE A 83 6.50 -15.87 -7.33
N ILE A 84 5.41 -16.24 -6.64
CA ILE A 84 4.71 -15.48 -5.59
C ILE A 84 5.07 -16.09 -4.24
#